data_AF-A0A3D4BNM0-F1
#
_entry.id   AF-A0A3D4BNM0-F1
#
_cell.length_a   1.000
_cell.length_b   1.000
_cell.length_c   1.000
_cell.angle_alpha   90.00
_cell.angle_beta   90.00
_cell.angle_gamma   90.00
#
_symmetry.space_group_name_H-M   'P 1'
#
loop_
_entity.id
_entity.type
_entity.pdbx_description
1 polymer ?
#
loop_
_entity_poly.entity_id
_entity_poly.type
_entity_poly.pdbx_seq_one_letter_code
_entity_poly.pdbx_strand_id
1 'polypeptide(L)'
;EAFAKFGSDLDAATMSVINKGKRNVEILKQGVNSPVAVENQIAIIYLGTKGLLNKVPVNKVKEFESEFIQYMNNKHRDTLDTLKAGKLTDEVTDTLEAVAKDLTAKY
;
A
#
# COMPACT_ATOMS: atom_id res chain seq x y z
N GLU A 1 8.05 18.74 0.12
CA GLU A 1 6.96 19.75 0.12
C GLU A 1 7.28 21.08 -0.57
N ALA A 2 8.50 21.33 -1.07
CA ALA A 2 8.88 22.62 -1.67
C ALA A 2 8.27 22.91 -3.08
N PHE A 3 7.87 21.87 -3.83
CA PHE A 3 7.33 22.03 -5.20
C PHE A 3 5.80 22.19 -5.28
N ALA A 4 5.06 21.89 -4.21
CA ALA A 4 3.60 21.94 -4.23
C ALA A 4 3.02 23.37 -4.06
N LYS A 5 3.85 24.36 -3.72
CA LYS A 5 3.41 25.74 -3.43
C LYS A 5 3.52 26.71 -4.61
N PHE A 6 4.04 26.28 -5.77
CA PHE A 6 4.41 27.20 -6.86
C PHE A 6 3.71 26.99 -8.21
N GLY A 7 2.87 25.97 -8.40
CA GLY A 7 2.29 25.68 -9.72
C GLY A 7 0.78 25.70 -9.72
N SER A 8 0.19 26.83 -10.12
CA SER A 8 -1.19 26.90 -10.56
C SER A 8 -1.47 26.08 -11.83
N ASP A 9 -0.43 25.52 -12.46
CA ASP A 9 -0.49 24.54 -13.55
C ASP A 9 0.39 23.32 -13.23
N LEU A 10 0.02 22.55 -12.20
CA LEU A 10 0.60 21.21 -12.08
C LEU A 10 -0.03 20.31 -13.16
N ASP A 11 0.78 19.96 -14.16
CA ASP A 11 0.44 18.92 -15.11
C ASP A 11 -0.03 17.63 -14.38
N ALA A 12 -0.98 16.91 -14.97
CA ALA A 12 -1.60 15.74 -14.37
C ALA A 12 -0.56 14.67 -13.97
N ALA A 13 0.54 14.57 -14.71
CA ALA A 13 1.68 13.71 -14.37
C ALA A 13 2.34 14.13 -13.05
N THR A 14 2.55 15.43 -12.83
CA THR A 14 3.15 15.96 -11.60
C THR A 14 2.23 15.76 -10.40
N MET A 15 0.92 15.99 -10.54
CA MET A 15 -0.05 15.71 -9.49
C MET A 15 -0.07 14.22 -9.10
N SER A 16 0.00 13.33 -10.10
CA SER A 16 0.04 11.88 -9.87
C SER A 16 1.27 11.48 -9.04
N VAL A 17 2.45 12.01 -9.38
CA VAL A 17 3.69 11.76 -8.63
C VAL A 17 3.59 12.26 -7.19
N ILE A 18 3.07 13.47 -6.97
CA ILE A 18 2.90 14.04 -5.62
C ILE A 18 1.91 13.21 -4.80
N ASN A 19 0.77 12.81 -5.39
CA ASN A 19 -0.23 12.00 -4.70
C ASN A 19 0.32 10.61 -4.34
N LYS A 20 1.10 9.99 -5.23
CA LYS A 20 1.82 8.75 -4.94
C LYS A 20 2.82 8.94 -3.79
N GLY A 21 3.59 10.03 -3.82
CA GLY A 21 4.55 10.37 -2.77
C GLY A 21 3.88 10.56 -1.40
N LYS A 22 2.77 11.29 -1.34
CA LYS A 22 1.99 11.48 -0.10
C LYS A 22 1.52 10.15 0.48
N ARG A 23 0.99 9.25 -0.35
CA ARG A 23 0.56 7.92 0.10
C ARG A 23 1.71 7.06 0.60
N ASN A 24 2.85 7.08 -0.11
CA ASN A 24 4.04 6.34 0.32
C ASN A 24 4.53 6.83 1.69
N VAL A 25 4.47 8.13 1.96
CA VAL A 25 4.82 8.68 3.28
C VAL A 25 3.83 8.20 4.36
N GLU A 26 2.52 8.17 4.07
CA GLU A 26 1.54 7.65 5.03
C GLU A 26 1.73 6.17 5.35
N ILE A 27 2.04 5.34 4.35
CA ILE A 27 2.30 3.90 4.54
C ILE A 27 3.48 3.67 5.49
N LEU A 28 4.49 4.54 5.43
CA LEU A 28 5.68 4.44 6.27
C LEU A 28 5.44 4.96 7.70
N LYS A 29 4.27 5.52 8.01
CA LYS A 29 3.94 5.97 9.36
C LYS A 29 3.51 4.81 10.25
N GLN A 30 4.45 4.34 11.05
CA GLN A 30 4.19 3.33 12.06
C GLN A 30 3.84 3.96 13.42
N GLY A 31 2.86 3.36 14.12
CA GLY A 31 2.55 3.73 15.50
C GLY A 31 3.65 3.30 16.48
N VAL A 32 3.74 3.98 17.62
CA VAL A 32 4.63 3.58 18.72
C VAL A 32 4.23 2.19 19.23
N ASN A 33 5.21 1.34 19.55
CA ASN A 33 5.01 -0.03 20.06
C ASN A 33 4.17 -0.96 19.16
N SER A 34 4.07 -0.67 17.87
CA SER A 34 3.29 -1.48 16.92
C SER A 34 4.21 -2.16 15.90
N PRO A 35 5.06 -3.14 16.29
CA PRO A 35 5.95 -3.82 15.34
C PRO A 35 5.12 -4.54 14.27
N VAL A 36 5.44 -4.28 13.00
CA VAL A 36 4.80 -4.94 11.85
C VAL A 36 5.66 -6.12 11.43
N ALA A 37 5.05 -7.28 11.23
CA ALA A 37 5.76 -8.47 10.74
C ALA A 37 6.34 -8.25 9.33
N VAL A 38 7.44 -8.92 9.00
CA VAL A 38 8.20 -8.69 7.75
C VAL A 38 7.33 -8.97 6.52
N GLU A 39 6.56 -10.05 6.55
CA GLU A 39 5.61 -10.44 5.50
C GLU A 39 4.57 -9.34 5.23
N ASN A 40 4.06 -8.69 6.28
CA ASN A 40 3.09 -7.61 6.16
C ASN A 40 3.73 -6.34 5.63
N GLN A 41 4.97 -6.02 6.06
CA GLN A 41 5.73 -4.90 5.53
C GLN A 41 5.98 -5.06 4.03
N ILE A 42 6.42 -6.25 3.59
CA ILE A 42 6.68 -6.55 2.17
C ILE A 42 5.40 -6.36 1.36
N ALA A 43 4.27 -6.91 1.83
CA ALA A 43 3.00 -6.80 1.15
C ALA A 43 2.55 -5.35 0.98
N ILE A 44 2.61 -4.55 2.06
CA ILE A 44 2.19 -3.14 2.04
C ILE A 44 3.10 -2.27 1.18
N ILE A 45 4.41 -2.45 1.25
CA ILE A 45 5.38 -1.72 0.41
C ILE A 45 5.17 -2.07 -1.07
N TYR A 46 4.92 -3.35 -1.39
CA TYR A 46 4.62 -3.78 -2.76
C TYR A 46 3.44 -2.99 -3.35
N LEU A 47 2.34 -2.84 -2.61
CA LEU A 47 1.17 -2.06 -3.06
C LEU A 47 1.50 -0.59 -3.35
N GLY A 48 2.31 0.04 -2.50
CA GLY A 48 2.75 1.43 -2.68
C GLY A 48 3.64 1.60 -3.92
N THR A 49 4.56 0.66 -4.16
CA THR A 49 5.44 0.72 -5.35
C THR A 49 4.66 0.57 -6.66
N LYS A 50 3.70 -0.36 -6.70
CA LYS A 50 2.83 -0.63 -7.87
C LYS A 50 1.73 0.42 -8.08
N GLY A 51 1.52 1.31 -7.12
CA GLY A 51 0.51 2.37 -7.23
C GLY A 51 -0.93 1.87 -7.09
N LEU A 52 -1.13 0.70 -6.47
CA LEU A 52 -2.47 0.12 -6.27
C LEU A 52 -3.29 0.91 -5.26
N LEU A 53 -2.62 1.67 -4.39
CA LEU A 53 -3.23 2.59 -3.45
C LEU A 53 -3.73 3.89 -4.11
N ASN A 54 -3.68 4.00 -5.44
CA ASN A 54 -4.00 5.25 -6.12
C ASN A 54 -5.46 5.70 -5.99
N LYS A 55 -6.37 4.79 -5.66
CA LYS A 55 -7.79 5.09 -5.42
C LYS A 55 -8.06 5.46 -3.96
N VAL A 56 -7.25 4.97 -3.02
CA VAL A 56 -7.46 5.18 -1.58
C VAL A 56 -7.13 6.62 -1.18
N PRO A 57 -8.04 7.37 -0.54
CA PRO A 57 -7.74 8.71 -0.06
C PRO A 57 -6.65 8.66 1.02
N VAL A 58 -5.75 9.64 1.03
CA VAL A 58 -4.56 9.69 1.92
C VAL A 58 -4.96 9.50 3.41
N ASN A 59 -6.09 10.08 3.82
CA ASN A 59 -6.59 9.99 5.19
C ASN A 59 -7.08 8.58 5.59
N LYS A 60 -7.31 7.69 4.62
CA LYS A 60 -7.80 6.32 4.83
C LYS A 60 -6.72 5.25 4.59
N VAL A 61 -5.50 5.64 4.24
CA VAL A 61 -4.40 4.69 3.98
C VAL A 61 -4.14 3.78 5.17
N LYS A 62 -4.19 4.32 6.39
CA LYS A 62 -3.98 3.54 7.63
C LYS A 62 -5.11 2.54 7.92
N GLU A 63 -6.33 2.91 7.59
CA GLU A 63 -7.51 2.04 7.71
C GLU A 63 -7.42 0.90 6.68
N PHE A 64 -7.09 1.25 5.44
CA PHE A 64 -6.82 0.30 4.37
C PHE A 64 -5.70 -0.68 4.74
N GLU A 65 -4.58 -0.19 5.28
CA GLU A 65 -3.46 -1.05 5.71
C GLU A 65 -3.93 -2.09 6.74
N SER A 66 -4.70 -1.65 7.74
CA SER A 66 -5.21 -2.53 8.80
C SER A 66 -6.20 -3.56 8.23
N GLU A 67 -7.13 -3.15 7.37
CA GLU A 67 -8.10 -4.05 6.73
C GLU A 67 -7.39 -5.03 5.79
N PHE A 68 -6.41 -4.56 5.01
CA PHE A 68 -5.61 -5.39 4.10
C PHE A 68 -4.85 -6.47 4.86
N ILE A 69 -4.15 -6.11 5.94
CA ILE A 69 -3.42 -7.08 6.77
C ILE A 69 -4.39 -8.09 7.39
N GLN A 70 -5.54 -7.65 7.90
CA GLN A 70 -6.54 -8.56 8.45
C GLN A 70 -7.11 -9.51 7.38
N TYR A 71 -7.41 -9.00 6.18
CA TYR A 71 -7.93 -9.79 5.09
C TYR A 71 -6.91 -10.86 4.63
N MET A 72 -5.65 -10.46 4.49
CA MET A 72 -4.55 -11.38 4.15
C MET A 72 -4.37 -12.44 5.23
N ASN A 73 -4.40 -12.08 6.52
CA ASN A 73 -4.30 -13.06 7.60
C ASN A 73 -5.48 -14.04 7.66
N ASN A 74 -6.69 -13.59 7.32
CA ASN A 74 -7.90 -14.42 7.38
C ASN A 74 -8.08 -15.33 6.17
N LYS A 75 -7.71 -14.88 4.97
CA LYS A 75 -7.97 -15.61 3.71
C LYS A 75 -6.75 -16.08 2.95
N HIS A 76 -5.59 -15.45 3.16
CA HIS A 76 -4.37 -15.65 2.35
C HIS A 76 -3.14 -15.80 3.23
N ARG A 77 -3.28 -16.52 4.35
CA ARG A 77 -2.18 -16.75 5.29
C ARG A 77 -1.02 -17.50 4.64
N ASP A 78 -1.32 -18.41 3.72
CA ASP A 78 -0.33 -19.17 2.94
C ASP A 78 0.57 -18.25 2.10
N THR A 79 -0.01 -17.17 1.56
CA THR A 79 0.70 -16.12 0.83
C THR A 79 1.65 -15.35 1.76
N LEU A 80 1.21 -15.03 2.99
CA LEU A 80 2.04 -14.38 4.00
C LEU A 80 3.20 -15.29 4.47
N ASP A 81 2.95 -16.58 4.64
CA ASP A 81 3.99 -17.55 5.01
C ASP A 81 5.04 -17.72 3.90
N THR A 82 4.61 -17.67 2.63
CA THR A 82 5.52 -17.68 1.47
C THR A 82 6.39 -16.42 1.42
N LEU A 83 5.81 -15.26 1.71
CA LEU A 83 6.54 -14.00 1.84
C LEU A 83 7.54 -14.04 3.00
N LYS A 84 7.16 -14.64 4.13
CA LYS A 84 8.04 -14.83 5.28
C LYS A 84 9.24 -15.74 4.97
N ALA A 85 9.06 -16.71 4.08
CA ALA A 85 10.15 -17.53 3.55
C ALA A 85 11.05 -16.79 2.54
N GLY A 86 10.77 -15.52 2.24
CA GLY A 86 11.54 -14.69 1.32
C GLY A 86 11.29 -14.98 -0.16
N LYS A 87 10.21 -15.70 -0.49
CA LYS A 87 9.84 -16.02 -1.87
C LYS A 87 8.76 -15.06 -2.36
N LEU A 88 9.13 -14.22 -3.32
CA LEU A 88 8.18 -13.38 -4.05
C LEU A 88 7.94 -14.05 -5.41
N THR A 89 6.90 -14.90 -5.47
CA THR A 89 6.47 -15.56 -6.71
C THR A 89 5.37 -14.76 -7.39
N ASP A 90 5.17 -15.00 -8.69
CA ASP A 90 4.13 -14.33 -9.46
C ASP A 90 2.73 -14.60 -8.89
N GLU A 91 2.49 -15.81 -8.36
CA GLU A 91 1.23 -16.18 -7.70
C GLU A 91 0.95 -15.34 -6.45
N VAL A 92 2.00 -15.06 -5.67
CA VAL A 92 1.92 -14.21 -4.48
C VAL A 92 1.59 -12.79 -4.89
N THR A 93 2.29 -12.24 -5.90
CA THR A 93 2.00 -10.89 -6.37
C THR A 93 0.60 -10.78 -6.96
N ASP A 94 0.17 -11.74 -7.76
CA ASP A 94 -1.18 -11.75 -8.34
C ASP A 94 -2.27 -11.77 -7.25
N THR A 95 -2.05 -12.54 -6.20
CA THR A 95 -2.95 -12.57 -5.04
C THR A 95 -2.99 -11.21 -4.33
N LEU A 96 -1.83 -10.61 -4.06
CA LEU A 96 -1.74 -9.28 -3.44
C LEU A 96 -2.44 -8.21 -4.30
N GLU A 97 -2.27 -8.27 -5.62
CA GLU A 97 -2.89 -7.34 -6.56
C GLU A 97 -4.40 -7.52 -6.62
N ALA A 98 -4.90 -8.76 -6.63
CA ALA A 98 -6.32 -9.06 -6.63
C ALA A 98 -6.99 -8.55 -5.34
N VAL A 99 -6.40 -8.86 -4.18
CA VAL A 99 -6.90 -8.43 -2.87
C VAL A 99 -6.87 -6.90 -2.75
N ALA A 100 -5.80 -6.26 -3.18
CA ALA A 100 -5.71 -4.80 -3.17
C ALA A 100 -6.74 -4.16 -4.11
N LYS A 101 -6.95 -4.70 -5.31
CA LYS A 101 -7.99 -4.19 -6.22
C LYS A 101 -9.39 -4.31 -5.63
N ASP A 102 -9.70 -5.42 -4.98
CA ASP A 102 -10.98 -5.65 -4.31
C ASP A 102 -11.20 -4.66 -3.15
N LEU A 103 -10.20 -4.52 -2.26
CA LEU A 103 -10.28 -3.60 -1.13
C LEU A 103 -10.29 -2.13 -1.56
N THR A 104 -9.48 -1.75 -2.55
CA THR A 104 -9.45 -0.38 -3.06
C THR A 104 -10.74 0.01 -3.78
N ALA A 105 -11.58 -0.94 -4.20
CA ALA A 105 -12.90 -0.66 -4.75
C ALA A 105 -13.93 -0.26 -3.67
N LYS A 106 -13.65 -0.56 -2.39
CA LYS A 106 -14.49 -0.14 -1.26
C LYS A 106 -14.26 1.30 -0.80
N TYR A 107 -13.14 1.91 -1.21
CA TYR A 107 -12.69 3.24 -0.81
C TYR A 107 -12.78 4.24 -1.96
#